data_AF-N9C5S4-F1
#
_entry.id   AF-N9C5S4-F1
#
_cell.length_a   1.000
_cell.length_b   1.000
_cell.length_c   1.000
_cell.angle_alpha   90.00
_cell.angle_beta   90.00
_cell.angle_gamma   90.00
#
_symmetry.space_group_name_H-M   'P 1'
#
loop_
_entity.id
_entity.type
_entity.pdbx_description
1 polymer ?
#
loop_
_entity_poly.entity_id
_entity_poly.type
_entity_poly.pdbx_seq_one_letter_code
_entity_poly.pdbx_strand_id
1 'polypeptide(L)'
;MNKLITVLMCCTAVSLSACSKQANQSEGEQQPQSQQVAANKFSTNNLADIKTDTQLIDQISTKNVAKASEFQNEMMKAMQSGQADKVKQTLTSMLPFIDSFNNELAQAQLKSVEVSSLRDKLIQMNNLSLKMVEQTTATPPNPVEVKQTQEEMATLQKQLLEQQKRIQQKLS
;
A
#
# COMPACT_ATOMS: atom_id res chain seq x y z
N MET A 1 -5.02 11.33 19.27
CA MET A 1 -5.23 11.95 17.93
C MET A 1 -4.95 10.88 16.89
N ASN A 2 -6.00 10.17 16.47
CA ASN A 2 -5.91 9.05 15.54
C ASN A 2 -6.12 9.60 14.13
N LYS A 3 -5.06 9.72 13.33
CA LYS A 3 -5.16 9.96 11.90
C LYS A 3 -4.58 8.76 11.17
N LEU A 4 -5.34 7.66 11.28
CA LEU A 4 -5.13 6.44 10.51
C LEU A 4 -5.00 6.79 9.03
N ILE A 5 -3.91 6.35 8.43
CA ILE A 5 -3.64 6.31 6.99
C ILE A 5 -4.91 5.87 6.29
N THR A 6 -5.61 6.83 5.69
CA THR A 6 -6.83 6.58 4.94
C THR A 6 -6.41 5.98 3.61
N VAL A 7 -6.29 4.66 3.56
CA VAL A 7 -6.15 3.91 2.31
C VAL A 7 -7.50 4.05 1.60
N LEU A 8 -7.62 5.04 0.73
CA LEU A 8 -8.80 5.24 -0.09
C LEU A 8 -8.87 4.09 -1.10
N MET A 9 -9.87 3.22 -0.98
CA MET A 9 -10.08 2.11 -1.90
C MET A 9 -11.58 1.97 -2.19
N CYS A 10 -11.99 2.25 -3.44
CA CYS A 10 -13.34 1.88 -3.91
C CYS A 10 -13.40 0.36 -4.08
N CYS A 11 -13.87 -0.33 -3.06
CA CYS A 11 -14.33 -1.70 -3.18
C CYS A 11 -15.72 -1.70 -3.82
N THR A 12 -15.82 -1.72 -5.14
CA THR A 12 -17.07 -2.19 -5.77
C THR A 12 -17.08 -3.71 -5.69
N ALA A 13 -17.87 -4.20 -4.74
CA ALA A 13 -18.07 -5.61 -4.47
C ALA A 13 -18.67 -6.31 -5.70
N VAL A 14 -17.92 -7.24 -6.28
CA VAL A 14 -18.50 -8.40 -6.97
C VAL A 14 -18.15 -9.62 -6.13
N SER A 15 -19.08 -9.96 -5.26
CA SER A 15 -19.00 -11.07 -4.32
C SER A 15 -19.02 -12.40 -5.08
N LEU A 16 -17.91 -13.14 -5.06
CA LEU A 16 -17.92 -14.58 -5.27
C LEU A 16 -17.23 -15.25 -4.08
N SER A 17 -18.08 -15.85 -3.27
CA SER A 17 -17.82 -16.66 -2.08
C SER A 17 -16.95 -17.88 -2.35
N ALA A 18 -15.90 -18.07 -1.55
CA ALA A 18 -15.55 -19.38 -0.98
C ALA A 18 -14.50 -19.24 0.13
N CYS A 19 -14.89 -19.64 1.34
CA CYS A 19 -14.03 -19.84 2.49
C CYS A 19 -13.14 -21.09 2.33
N SER A 20 -11.89 -21.02 2.78
CA SER A 20 -11.25 -22.07 3.60
C SER A 20 -10.06 -21.44 4.32
N LYS A 21 -10.12 -21.32 5.65
CA LYS A 21 -9.71 -22.27 6.69
C LYS A 21 -8.18 -22.30 6.89
N GLN A 22 -7.83 -21.87 8.09
CA GLN A 22 -6.53 -21.52 8.67
C GLN A 22 -5.73 -22.75 9.12
N ALA A 23 -4.41 -22.66 9.11
CA ALA A 23 -3.51 -23.47 9.94
C ALA A 23 -2.24 -22.67 10.31
N ASN A 24 -1.69 -22.96 11.48
CA ASN A 24 -0.74 -22.17 12.28
C ASN A 24 0.52 -23.02 12.61
N GLN A 25 1.67 -22.33 12.81
CA GLN A 25 2.91 -22.73 13.54
C GLN A 25 3.75 -23.92 13.00
N SER A 26 5.09 -24.00 13.11
CA SER A 26 6.05 -23.55 14.13
C SER A 26 7.51 -23.43 13.60
N GLU A 27 8.36 -22.69 14.36
CA GLU A 27 9.82 -22.84 14.72
C GLU A 27 10.83 -23.33 13.66
N GLY A 28 12.09 -22.86 13.51
CA GLY A 28 13.08 -22.14 14.32
C GLY A 28 14.44 -22.80 14.05
N GLU A 29 15.54 -22.07 13.77
CA GLU A 29 16.97 -22.44 14.05
C GLU A 29 17.99 -21.43 13.47
N GLN A 30 19.19 -21.44 14.05
CA GLN A 30 20.20 -20.37 14.14
C GLN A 30 21.43 -20.48 13.19
N GLN A 31 22.06 -19.30 12.99
CA GLN A 31 23.50 -18.98 12.73
C GLN A 31 24.08 -19.19 11.30
N PRO A 32 25.16 -18.47 10.87
CA PRO A 32 26.19 -17.77 11.65
C PRO A 32 26.48 -16.29 11.29
N GLN A 33 27.32 -15.69 12.13
CA GLN A 33 27.81 -14.31 12.16
C GLN A 33 28.93 -14.06 11.12
N SER A 34 28.80 -13.00 10.31
CA SER A 34 29.95 -12.40 9.61
C SER A 34 29.72 -10.92 9.26
N GLN A 35 30.69 -10.12 9.72
CA GLN A 35 31.16 -8.83 9.21
C GLN A 35 30.20 -7.63 9.14
N GLN A 36 30.47 -6.73 10.09
CA GLN A 36 29.79 -5.50 10.42
C GLN A 36 30.16 -4.40 9.42
N VAL A 37 29.39 -4.29 8.33
CA VAL A 37 29.04 -2.98 7.78
C VAL A 37 27.97 -2.42 8.71
N ALA A 38 28.04 -1.15 9.11
CA ALA A 38 26.99 -0.54 9.94
C ALA A 38 25.67 -0.51 9.16
N ALA A 39 24.96 -1.64 9.13
CA ALA A 39 23.58 -1.72 8.78
C ALA A 39 22.85 -0.87 9.81
N ASN A 40 22.05 0.10 9.35
CA ASN A 40 21.07 0.76 10.19
C ASN A 40 20.18 -0.35 10.77
N LYS A 41 20.52 -0.82 11.97
CA LYS A 41 19.71 -1.81 12.66
C LYS A 41 18.42 -1.10 13.03
N PHE A 42 17.34 -1.49 12.37
CA PHE A 42 16.02 -1.09 12.81
C PHE A 42 15.85 -1.48 14.29
N SER A 43 15.29 -0.57 15.06
CA SER A 43 14.71 -0.88 16.35
C SER A 43 13.49 -1.79 16.18
N THR A 44 13.23 -2.60 17.19
CA THR A 44 12.08 -3.49 17.27
C THR A 44 11.40 -3.25 18.62
N ASN A 45 10.08 -3.07 18.63
CA ASN A 45 9.29 -2.76 19.83
C ASN A 45 9.71 -1.47 20.57
N ASN A 46 10.44 -0.55 19.92
CA ASN A 46 10.76 0.74 20.52
C ASN A 46 9.60 1.72 20.29
N LEU A 47 8.87 2.06 21.36
CA LEU A 47 7.68 2.90 21.27
C LEU A 47 7.95 4.32 20.75
N ALA A 48 9.10 4.90 21.09
CA ALA A 48 9.46 6.25 20.63
C ALA A 48 9.72 6.24 19.12
N ASP A 49 10.50 5.27 18.64
CA ASP A 49 10.80 5.12 17.21
C ASP A 49 9.52 4.79 16.42
N ILE A 50 8.68 3.85 16.90
CA ILE A 50 7.39 3.54 16.27
C ILE A 50 6.50 4.79 16.18
N LYS A 51 6.42 5.59 17.25
CA LYS A 51 5.60 6.81 17.27
C LYS A 51 6.10 7.84 16.27
N THR A 52 7.40 8.14 16.28
CA THR A 52 8.01 9.11 15.37
C THR A 52 7.88 8.68 13.91
N ASP A 53 8.17 7.42 13.62
CA ASP A 53 8.06 6.88 12.27
C ASP A 53 6.60 6.85 11.77
N THR A 54 5.65 6.49 12.64
CA THR A 54 4.22 6.50 12.28
C THR A 54 3.78 7.92 11.90
N GLN A 55 4.20 8.93 12.68
CA GLN A 55 3.90 10.33 12.36
C GLN A 55 4.50 10.76 11.02
N LEU A 56 5.71 10.31 10.68
CA LEU A 56 6.34 10.60 9.40
C LEU A 56 5.56 9.97 8.23
N ILE A 57 5.19 8.70 8.33
CA ILE A 57 4.38 8.02 7.30
C ILE A 57 2.99 8.65 7.18
N ASP A 58 2.36 9.05 8.28
CA ASP A 58 1.06 9.73 8.26
C ASP A 58 1.16 11.09 7.55
N GLN A 59 2.24 11.84 7.76
CA GLN A 59 2.47 13.12 7.09
C GLN A 59 2.62 12.94 5.57
N ILE A 60 3.47 12.00 5.14
CA ILE A 60 3.68 11.70 3.72
C ILE A 60 2.35 11.23 3.09
N SER A 61 1.62 10.34 3.76
CA SER A 61 0.35 9.82 3.25
C SER A 61 -0.73 10.90 3.15
N THR A 62 -0.87 11.74 4.18
CA THR A 62 -1.88 12.81 4.23
C THR A 62 -1.62 13.88 3.17
N LYS A 63 -0.35 14.21 2.92
CA LYS A 63 0.03 15.15 1.85
C LYS A 63 -0.45 14.66 0.47
N ASN A 64 -0.41 13.35 0.24
CA ASN A 64 -0.69 12.76 -1.08
C ASN A 64 -2.14 12.28 -1.26
N VAL A 65 -2.91 12.07 -0.18
CA VAL A 65 -4.25 11.46 -0.25
C VAL A 65 -5.24 12.25 -1.09
N ALA A 66 -5.22 13.59 -1.04
CA ALA A 66 -6.14 14.42 -1.79
C ALA A 66 -5.93 14.25 -3.31
N LYS A 67 -4.67 14.24 -3.75
CA LYS A 67 -4.33 14.09 -5.16
C LYS A 67 -4.60 12.67 -5.67
N ALA A 68 -4.32 11.65 -4.85
CA ALA A 68 -4.69 10.27 -5.16
C ALA A 68 -6.21 10.11 -5.35
N SER A 69 -7.00 10.75 -4.48
CA SER A 69 -8.47 10.74 -4.54
C SER A 69 -8.98 11.41 -5.82
N GLU A 70 -8.37 12.52 -6.21
CA GLU A 70 -8.71 13.22 -7.45
C GLU A 70 -8.47 12.33 -8.68
N PHE A 71 -7.29 11.70 -8.79
CA PHE A 71 -7.00 10.77 -9.88
C PHE A 71 -7.97 9.60 -9.94
N GLN A 72 -8.32 9.01 -8.79
CA GLN A 72 -9.30 7.94 -8.75
C GLN A 72 -10.67 8.39 -9.28
N ASN A 73 -11.14 9.56 -8.88
CA ASN A 73 -12.41 10.12 -9.33
C ASN A 73 -12.40 10.46 -10.82
N GLU A 74 -11.33 11.08 -11.32
CA GLU A 74 -11.16 11.39 -12.75
C GLU A 74 -11.14 10.13 -13.60
N MET A 75 -10.37 9.12 -13.18
CA MET A 75 -10.26 7.85 -13.87
C MET A 75 -11.62 7.13 -13.93
N MET A 76 -12.32 7.02 -12.79
CA MET A 76 -13.66 6.43 -12.73
C MET A 76 -14.64 7.16 -13.66
N LYS A 77 -14.67 8.50 -13.61
CA LYS A 77 -15.55 9.30 -14.45
C LYS A 77 -15.23 9.14 -15.94
N ALA A 78 -13.96 9.12 -16.31
CA ALA A 78 -13.52 8.96 -17.68
C ALA A 78 -13.90 7.58 -18.24
N MET A 79 -13.66 6.51 -17.47
CA MET A 79 -14.04 5.14 -17.83
C MET A 79 -15.56 4.99 -17.97
N GLN A 80 -16.35 5.47 -17.00
CA GLN A 80 -17.82 5.39 -17.04
C GLN A 80 -18.42 6.17 -18.21
N SER A 81 -17.77 7.25 -18.64
CA SER A 81 -18.23 8.07 -19.76
C SER A 81 -17.69 7.62 -21.12
N GLY A 82 -16.89 6.55 -21.19
CA GLY A 82 -16.25 6.09 -22.43
C GLY A 82 -15.24 7.08 -23.03
N GLN A 83 -14.69 8.00 -22.23
CA GLN A 83 -13.77 9.04 -22.71
C GLN A 83 -12.33 8.53 -22.74
N ALA A 84 -11.99 7.73 -23.76
CA ALA A 84 -10.69 7.06 -23.88
C ALA A 84 -9.49 8.03 -23.79
N ASP A 85 -9.58 9.22 -24.40
CA ASP A 85 -8.50 10.22 -24.32
C ASP A 85 -8.29 10.73 -22.88
N LYS A 86 -9.38 10.92 -22.12
CA LYS A 86 -9.29 11.32 -20.71
C LYS A 86 -8.74 10.19 -19.84
N VAL A 87 -9.12 8.94 -20.12
CA VAL A 87 -8.53 7.77 -19.45
C VAL A 87 -7.01 7.78 -19.63
N LYS A 88 -6.53 7.94 -20.87
CA LYS A 88 -5.10 7.99 -21.17
C LYS A 88 -4.41 9.19 -20.52
N GLN A 89 -5.02 10.37 -20.54
CA GLN A 89 -4.48 11.57 -19.91
C GLN A 89 -4.35 11.43 -18.39
N THR A 90 -5.39 10.92 -17.73
CA THR A 90 -5.38 10.67 -16.29
C THR A 90 -4.33 9.63 -15.93
N LEU A 91 -4.23 8.52 -16.68
CA LEU A 91 -3.18 7.50 -16.46
C LEU A 91 -1.77 8.10 -16.61
N THR A 92 -1.54 8.87 -17.67
CA THR A 92 -0.24 9.54 -17.92
C THR A 92 0.15 10.47 -16.77
N SER A 93 -0.82 11.13 -16.13
CA SER A 93 -0.60 12.03 -15.00
C SER A 93 -0.44 11.27 -13.67
N MET A 94 -1.08 10.11 -13.55
CA MET A 94 -1.04 9.27 -12.35
C MET A 94 0.30 8.58 -12.18
N LEU A 95 0.95 8.15 -13.27
CA LEU A 95 2.27 7.51 -13.28
C LEU A 95 3.34 8.29 -12.48
N PRO A 96 3.73 9.53 -12.88
CA PRO A 96 4.75 10.28 -12.18
C PRO A 96 4.33 10.67 -10.75
N PHE A 97 3.02 10.79 -10.49
CA PHE A 97 2.53 11.02 -9.13
C PHE A 97 2.77 9.81 -8.22
N ILE A 98 2.43 8.60 -8.67
CA ILE A 98 2.65 7.37 -7.90
C ILE A 98 4.14 7.13 -7.68
N ASP A 99 4.98 7.37 -8.71
CA ASP A 99 6.44 7.28 -8.58
C ASP A 99 6.97 8.27 -7.54
N SER A 100 6.53 9.53 -7.59
CA SER A 100 6.91 10.54 -6.59
C SER A 100 6.47 10.15 -5.18
N PHE A 101 5.23 9.67 -5.02
CA PHE A 101 4.71 9.25 -3.72
C PHE A 101 5.49 8.05 -3.17
N ASN A 102 5.77 7.06 -3.99
CA ASN A 102 6.58 5.90 -3.62
C ASN A 102 8.02 6.30 -3.28
N ASN A 103 8.61 7.25 -4.00
CA ASN A 103 9.94 7.75 -3.68
C ASN A 103 9.95 8.52 -2.35
N GLU A 104 8.96 9.37 -2.08
CA GLU A 104 8.82 10.04 -0.78
C GLU A 104 8.73 9.02 0.37
N LEU A 105 7.95 7.95 0.18
CA LEU A 105 7.88 6.84 1.14
C LEU A 105 9.24 6.14 1.29
N ALA A 106 9.87 5.73 0.19
CA ALA A 106 11.14 4.98 0.20
C ALA A 106 12.29 5.77 0.84
N GLN A 107 12.32 7.08 0.66
CA GLN A 107 13.32 7.97 1.26
C GLN A 107 13.03 8.32 2.72
N ALA A 108 11.88 7.91 3.28
CA ALA A 108 11.58 8.11 4.69
C ALA A 108 12.61 7.36 5.55
N GLN A 109 13.37 8.11 6.34
CA GLN A 109 14.39 7.57 7.25
C GLN A 109 13.72 7.01 8.51
N LEU A 110 13.21 5.78 8.39
CA LEU A 110 12.53 5.08 9.47
C LEU A 110 13.53 4.35 10.37
N LYS A 111 13.20 4.27 11.66
CA LYS A 111 14.00 3.58 12.68
C LYS A 111 13.38 2.27 13.15
N SER A 112 12.09 2.09 13.02
CA SER A 112 11.32 0.94 13.53
C SER A 112 11.01 -0.05 12.42
N VAL A 113 11.19 -1.34 12.71
CA VAL A 113 10.87 -2.42 11.77
C VAL A 113 9.37 -2.48 11.49
N GLU A 114 8.54 -2.16 12.48
CA GLU A 114 7.08 -2.16 12.37
C GLU A 114 6.60 -1.14 11.34
N VAL A 115 7.15 0.07 11.35
CA VAL A 115 6.73 1.12 10.42
C VAL A 115 7.45 0.99 9.08
N SER A 116 8.69 0.48 9.04
CA SER A 116 9.35 0.11 7.79
C SER A 116 8.52 -0.91 7.01
N SER A 117 8.04 -1.96 7.67
CA SER A 117 7.18 -2.97 7.04
C SER A 117 5.84 -2.39 6.59
N LEU A 118 5.35 -1.32 7.24
CA LEU A 118 4.11 -0.63 6.85
C LEU A 118 4.33 0.18 5.58
N ARG A 119 5.41 0.97 5.54
CA ARG A 119 5.85 1.71 4.34
C ARG A 119 5.94 0.79 3.13
N ASP A 120 6.58 -0.37 3.28
CA ASP A 120 6.78 -1.30 2.17
C ASP A 120 5.44 -1.82 1.61
N LYS A 121 4.45 -2.06 2.47
CA LYS A 121 3.09 -2.44 2.05
C LYS A 121 2.33 -1.28 1.39
N LEU A 122 2.54 -0.04 1.82
CA LEU A 122 1.95 1.13 1.17
C LEU A 122 2.49 1.31 -0.25
N ILE A 123 3.81 1.17 -0.43
CA ILE A 123 4.45 1.20 -1.76
C ILE A 123 3.89 0.07 -2.65
N GLN A 124 3.77 -1.15 -2.11
CA GLN A 124 3.15 -2.26 -2.84
C GLN A 124 1.70 -1.96 -3.24
N MET A 125 0.91 -1.34 -2.35
CA MET A 125 -0.47 -0.97 -2.64
C MET A 125 -0.58 0.08 -3.74
N ASN A 126 0.30 1.08 -3.73
CA ASN A 126 0.36 2.10 -4.76
C ASN A 126 0.70 1.48 -6.13
N ASN A 127 1.67 0.56 -6.17
CA ASN A 127 2.05 -0.17 -7.38
C ASN A 127 0.91 -1.05 -7.91
N LEU A 128 0.22 -1.78 -7.02
CA LEU A 128 -0.94 -2.59 -7.41
C LEU A 128 -2.10 -1.72 -7.92
N SER A 129 -2.31 -0.54 -7.35
CA SER A 129 -3.34 0.40 -7.80
C SER A 129 -3.03 0.92 -9.20
N LEU A 130 -1.77 1.24 -9.50
CA LEU A 130 -1.34 1.60 -10.85
C LEU A 130 -1.55 0.43 -11.82
N LYS A 131 -1.06 -0.77 -11.48
CA LYS A 131 -1.22 -1.98 -12.30
C LYS A 131 -2.70 -2.28 -12.59
N MET A 132 -3.57 -2.13 -11.60
CA MET A 132 -5.02 -2.30 -11.78
C MET A 132 -5.56 -1.35 -12.84
N VAL A 133 -5.20 -0.07 -12.77
CA VAL A 133 -5.64 0.92 -13.76
C VAL A 133 -5.06 0.62 -15.14
N GLU A 134 -3.79 0.24 -15.27
CA GLU A 134 -3.21 -0.16 -16.55
C GLU A 134 -3.93 -1.36 -17.17
N GLN A 135 -4.25 -2.38 -16.35
CA GLN A 135 -4.95 -3.58 -16.81
C GLN A 135 -6.40 -3.31 -17.20
N THR A 136 -7.14 -2.48 -16.45
CA THR A 136 -8.54 -2.17 -16.77
C THR A 136 -8.68 -1.21 -17.95
N THR A 137 -7.62 -0.48 -18.29
CA THR A 137 -7.60 0.47 -19.42
C THR A 137 -6.96 -0.13 -20.69
N ALA A 138 -6.37 -1.33 -20.61
CA ALA A 138 -5.95 -2.10 -21.77
C ALA A 138 -7.13 -2.43 -22.70
N THR A 139 -6.88 -2.53 -24.01
CA THR A 139 -7.93 -2.79 -25.01
C THR A 139 -7.60 -4.06 -25.82
N PRO A 140 -8.31 -5.19 -25.60
CA PRO A 140 -9.27 -5.44 -24.52
C PRO A 140 -8.56 -5.67 -23.17
N PRO A 141 -9.25 -5.47 -22.03
CA PRO A 141 -8.72 -5.85 -20.72
C PRO A 141 -8.55 -7.37 -20.62
N ASN A 142 -7.50 -7.83 -19.93
CA ASN A 142 -7.36 -9.24 -19.57
C ASN A 142 -8.12 -9.51 -18.24
N PRO A 143 -9.26 -10.20 -18.25
CA PRO A 143 -10.08 -10.38 -17.04
C PRO A 143 -9.40 -11.26 -15.98
N VAL A 144 -8.53 -12.18 -16.37
CA VAL A 144 -7.78 -13.03 -15.43
C VAL A 144 -6.78 -12.20 -14.65
N GLU A 145 -6.03 -11.36 -15.37
CA GLU A 145 -5.04 -10.46 -14.77
C GLU A 145 -5.67 -9.40 -13.88
N VAL A 146 -6.79 -8.79 -14.31
CA VAL A 146 -7.55 -7.83 -13.49
C VAL A 146 -8.02 -8.49 -12.19
N LYS A 147 -8.59 -9.70 -12.27
CA LYS A 147 -9.06 -10.43 -11.10
C LYS A 147 -7.92 -10.78 -10.14
N GLN A 148 -6.78 -11.24 -10.66
CA GLN A 148 -5.60 -11.55 -9.85
C GLN A 148 -5.12 -10.30 -9.10
N THR A 149 -4.94 -9.17 -9.79
CA THR A 149 -4.52 -7.92 -9.15
C THR A 149 -5.55 -7.47 -8.10
N GLN A 150 -6.85 -7.69 -8.34
CA GLN A 150 -7.90 -7.36 -7.37
C GLN A 150 -7.78 -8.20 -6.09
N GLU A 151 -7.48 -9.50 -6.21
CA GLU A 151 -7.27 -10.40 -5.07
C GLU A 151 -5.98 -10.05 -4.29
N GLU A 152 -4.90 -9.71 -4.98
CA GLU A 152 -3.64 -9.20 -4.39
C GLU A 152 -3.90 -7.91 -3.59
N MET A 153 -4.61 -6.96 -4.19
CA MET A 153 -5.04 -5.71 -3.55
C MET A 153 -5.88 -5.96 -2.30
N ALA A 154 -6.89 -6.84 -2.37
CA ALA A 154 -7.75 -7.15 -1.23
C ALA A 154 -6.98 -7.84 -0.09
N THR A 155 -6.01 -8.69 -0.43
CA THR A 155 -5.15 -9.35 0.55
C THR A 155 -4.23 -8.34 1.22
N LEU A 156 -3.57 -7.48 0.45
CA LEU A 156 -2.68 -6.45 0.97
C LEU A 156 -3.42 -5.42 1.82
N GLN A 157 -4.66 -5.08 1.46
CA GLN A 157 -5.51 -4.18 2.26
C GLN A 157 -5.76 -4.76 3.66
N LYS A 158 -6.07 -6.06 3.77
CA LYS A 158 -6.24 -6.73 5.07
C LYS A 158 -4.95 -6.69 5.89
N GLN A 159 -3.81 -6.97 5.25
CA GLN A 159 -2.51 -6.93 5.92
C GLN A 159 -2.16 -5.52 6.42
N LEU A 160 -2.44 -4.48 5.64
CA LEU A 160 -2.27 -3.08 6.04
C LEU A 160 -3.12 -2.74 7.27
N LEU A 161 -4.40 -3.12 7.28
CA LEU A 161 -5.29 -2.88 8.41
C LEU A 161 -4.83 -3.62 9.68
N GLU A 162 -4.43 -4.89 9.56
CA GLU A 162 -3.89 -5.65 10.69
C GLU A 162 -2.60 -5.02 11.23
N GLN A 163 -1.70 -4.59 10.35
CA GLN A 163 -0.45 -3.96 10.75
C GLN A 163 -0.67 -2.62 11.44
N GLN A 164 -1.56 -1.78 10.90
CA GLN A 164 -1.96 -0.53 11.55
C GLN A 164 -2.56 -0.79 12.93
N LYS A 165 -3.44 -1.80 13.06
CA LYS A 165 -3.99 -2.20 14.37
C LYS A 165 -2.89 -2.63 15.34
N ARG A 166 -1.91 -3.43 14.90
CA ARG A 166 -0.78 -3.86 15.74
C ARG A 166 0.08 -2.67 16.20
N ILE A 167 0.34 -1.72 15.32
CA ILE A 167 1.07 -0.47 15.66
C ILE A 167 0.28 0.33 16.69
N GLN A 168 -1.03 0.49 16.49
CA GLN A 168 -1.89 1.21 17.44
C GLN A 168 -1.92 0.56 18.81
N GLN A 169 -2.02 -0.77 18.87
CA GLN A 169 -1.99 -1.51 20.14
C GLN A 169 -0.68 -1.31 20.90
N LYS A 170 0.44 -1.06 20.21
CA LYS A 170 1.72 -0.74 20.86
C LYS A 170 1.78 0.70 21.36
N LEU A 171 1.11 1.63 20.67
CA LEU A 171 1.12 3.06 20.98
C LEU A 171 0.01 3.50 21.94
N SER A 172 -0.91 2.59 22.27
CA SER A 172 -1.99 2.79 23.25
C SER A 172 -1.48 2.53 24.66
#